data_AF-A0ABD5V4X2-F1
#
_entry.id   AF-A0ABD5V4X2-F1
#
_cell.length_a   1.000
_cell.length_b   1.000
_cell.length_c   1.000
_cell.angle_alpha   90.00
_cell.angle_beta   90.00
_cell.angle_gamma   90.00
#
_symmetry.space_group_name_H-M   'P 1'
#
loop_
_entity.id
_entity.type
_entity.pdbx_description
1 polymer ?
#
loop_
_entity_poly.entity_id
_entity_poly.type
_entity_poly.pdbx_seq_one_letter_code
_entity_poly.pdbx_strand_id
1 'polypeptide(L)'
;MSSDEFDKEAEREKLREKYADERADRESTQRMSDLLLQGATMTNSHCDRCGDPVFRYEGQAFCPSCQAAEEESAGGNGQPDRRESPDPAETAPESEAAAQAVADEDRTDPVDTGSQPSEVREPEPEPEPEGQPEPARAVESHEPAPGTDSEPSAATGDLSGARDELGRTIATLSRRAADSEDPRRAREFLEAATEAAETLSTLNGR
;
A
#
# COMPACT_ATOMS: atom_id res chain seq x y z
N MET A 1 -38.77 -28.72 -3.72
CA MET A 1 -37.90 -27.68 -4.29
C MET A 1 -36.56 -27.82 -3.59
N SER A 2 -35.51 -28.15 -4.34
CA SER A 2 -34.27 -28.74 -3.82
C SER A 2 -33.33 -27.66 -3.29
N SER A 3 -32.60 -27.95 -2.22
CA SER A 3 -31.63 -27.02 -1.59
C SER A 3 -30.55 -26.53 -2.57
N ASP A 4 -30.19 -27.32 -3.60
CA ASP A 4 -29.28 -26.94 -4.69
C ASP A 4 -29.74 -25.72 -5.54
N GLU A 5 -31.04 -25.44 -5.61
CA GLU A 5 -31.56 -24.28 -6.37
C GLU A 5 -31.48 -22.99 -5.54
N PHE A 6 -31.62 -23.10 -4.22
CA PHE A 6 -31.44 -21.99 -3.29
C PHE A 6 -29.98 -21.55 -3.19
N ASP A 7 -29.03 -22.49 -3.20
CA ASP A 7 -27.60 -22.17 -3.19
C ASP A 7 -27.18 -21.42 -4.48
N LYS A 8 -27.72 -21.81 -5.64
CA LYS A 8 -27.46 -21.12 -6.93
C LYS A 8 -28.14 -19.75 -7.03
N GLU A 9 -29.35 -19.62 -6.48
CA GLU A 9 -30.08 -18.36 -6.48
C GLU A 9 -29.41 -17.32 -5.56
N ALA A 10 -28.98 -17.74 -4.37
CA ALA A 10 -28.24 -16.90 -3.43
C ALA A 10 -26.91 -16.42 -4.02
N GLU A 11 -26.16 -17.30 -4.70
CA GLU A 11 -24.93 -16.88 -5.40
C GLU A 11 -25.22 -15.87 -6.51
N ARG A 12 -26.27 -16.08 -7.30
CA ARG A 12 -26.65 -15.14 -8.36
C ARG A 12 -27.05 -13.77 -7.81
N GLU A 13 -27.77 -13.74 -6.69
CA GLU A 13 -28.16 -12.50 -6.01
C GLU A 13 -26.93 -11.76 -5.48
N LYS A 14 -26.01 -12.46 -4.80
CA LYS A 14 -24.73 -11.90 -4.34
C LYS A 14 -23.90 -11.35 -5.49
N LEU A 15 -23.87 -12.03 -6.64
CA LEU A 15 -23.19 -11.53 -7.84
C LEU A 15 -23.84 -10.25 -8.34
N ARG A 16 -25.18 -10.16 -8.35
CA ARG A 16 -25.89 -8.95 -8.78
C ARG A 16 -25.61 -7.77 -7.87
N GLU A 17 -25.64 -7.97 -6.55
CA GLU A 17 -25.30 -6.95 -5.56
C GLU A 17 -23.87 -6.45 -5.79
N LYS A 18 -22.89 -7.36 -5.85
CA LYS A 18 -21.49 -7.00 -6.12
C LYS A 18 -21.32 -6.20 -7.42
N TYR A 19 -21.97 -6.60 -8.52
CA TYR A 19 -21.90 -5.85 -9.77
C TYR A 19 -22.60 -4.49 -9.72
N ALA A 20 -23.62 -4.34 -8.87
CA ALA A 20 -24.26 -3.05 -8.65
C ALA A 20 -23.33 -2.11 -7.87
N ASP A 21 -22.70 -2.61 -6.82
CA ASP A 21 -21.70 -1.85 -6.04
C ASP A 21 -20.51 -1.45 -6.91
N GLU A 22 -19.93 -2.40 -7.67
CA GLU A 22 -18.84 -2.11 -8.61
C GLU A 22 -19.24 -1.07 -9.68
N ARG A 23 -20.52 -1.02 -10.07
CA ARG A 23 -21.02 0.00 -10.99
C ARG A 23 -21.06 1.37 -10.31
N ALA A 24 -21.59 1.45 -9.09
CA ALA A 24 -21.65 2.70 -8.32
C ALA A 24 -20.25 3.28 -8.08
N ASP A 25 -19.26 2.44 -7.73
CA ASP A 25 -17.87 2.87 -7.53
C ASP A 25 -17.24 3.44 -8.81
N ARG A 26 -17.52 2.79 -9.96
CA ARG A 26 -17.06 3.29 -11.26
C ARG A 26 -17.70 4.61 -11.62
N GLU A 27 -18.99 4.79 -11.35
CA GLU A 27 -19.69 6.05 -11.61
C GLU A 27 -19.14 7.18 -10.73
N SER A 28 -18.90 6.92 -9.44
CA SER A 28 -18.25 7.89 -8.55
C SER A 28 -16.86 8.29 -9.08
N THR A 29 -16.05 7.31 -9.48
CA THR A 29 -14.72 7.55 -10.04
C THR A 29 -14.75 8.33 -11.35
N GLN A 30 -15.69 8.02 -12.25
CA GLN A 30 -15.86 8.75 -13.51
C GLN A 30 -16.22 10.21 -13.26
N ARG A 31 -17.17 10.48 -12.35
CA ARG A 31 -17.54 11.85 -11.96
C ARG A 31 -16.34 12.61 -11.41
N MET A 32 -15.52 11.96 -10.57
CA MET A 32 -14.28 12.56 -10.09
C MET A 32 -13.31 12.89 -11.22
N SER A 33 -13.09 11.98 -12.17
CA SER A 33 -12.21 12.22 -13.31
C SER A 33 -12.71 13.35 -14.22
N ASP A 34 -14.01 13.42 -14.46
CA ASP A 34 -14.60 14.47 -15.30
C ASP A 34 -14.42 15.85 -14.67
N LEU A 35 -14.59 15.98 -13.35
CA LEU A 35 -14.36 17.24 -12.64
C LEU A 35 -12.90 17.69 -12.71
N LEU A 36 -11.96 16.76 -12.57
CA LEU A 36 -10.53 17.07 -12.72
C LEU A 36 -10.20 17.52 -14.15
N LEU A 37 -10.80 16.87 -15.16
CA LEU A 37 -10.63 17.25 -16.56
C LEU A 37 -11.24 18.64 -16.86
N GLN A 38 -12.33 19.01 -16.18
CA GLN A 38 -12.92 20.34 -16.24
C GLN A 38 -12.06 21.41 -15.53
N GLY A 39 -11.02 21.02 -14.80
CA GLY A 39 -10.13 21.94 -14.08
C GLY A 39 -10.54 22.19 -12.63
N ALA A 40 -11.45 21.39 -12.08
CA ALA A 40 -11.69 21.37 -10.65
C ALA A 40 -10.48 20.79 -9.90
N THR A 41 -10.29 21.21 -8.66
CA THR A 41 -9.23 20.75 -7.79
C THR A 41 -9.81 20.02 -6.59
N MET A 42 -9.32 18.81 -6.32
CA MET A 42 -9.69 18.07 -5.12
C MET A 42 -9.07 18.76 -3.91
N THR A 43 -9.86 19.00 -2.86
CA THR A 43 -9.39 19.63 -1.63
C THR A 43 -8.93 18.57 -0.61
N ASN A 44 -8.39 18.99 0.53
CA ASN A 44 -8.02 18.07 1.64
C ASN A 44 -9.22 17.74 2.56
N SER A 45 -10.44 18.08 2.17
CA SER A 45 -11.63 17.96 3.01
C SER A 45 -12.65 17.01 2.38
N HIS A 46 -13.38 16.29 3.23
CA HIS A 46 -14.49 15.44 2.83
C HIS A 46 -15.80 16.05 3.32
N CYS A 47 -16.91 15.75 2.66
CA CYS A 47 -18.22 16.27 3.04
C CYS A 47 -18.74 15.53 4.28
N ASP A 48 -19.15 16.26 5.32
CA ASP A 48 -19.67 15.65 6.56
C ASP A 48 -21.01 14.90 6.37
N ARG A 49 -21.71 15.14 5.26
CA ARG A 49 -23.02 14.53 4.97
C ARG A 49 -22.92 13.16 4.31
N CYS A 50 -22.03 13.01 3.32
CA CYS A 50 -21.91 11.78 2.53
C CYS A 50 -20.51 11.16 2.56
N GLY A 51 -19.50 11.87 3.08
CA GLY A 51 -18.12 11.38 3.17
C GLY A 51 -17.29 11.55 1.90
N ASP A 52 -17.85 12.02 0.79
CA ASP A 52 -17.10 12.19 -0.46
C ASP A 52 -16.14 13.39 -0.42
N PRO A 53 -15.02 13.35 -1.17
CA PRO A 53 -14.09 14.47 -1.26
C PRO A 53 -14.75 15.75 -1.76
N VAL A 54 -14.39 16.89 -1.16
CA VAL A 54 -14.84 18.21 -1.60
C VAL A 54 -13.93 18.70 -2.72
N PHE A 55 -14.54 19.18 -3.80
CA PHE A 55 -13.85 19.77 -4.94
C PHE A 55 -14.00 21.28 -4.94
N ARG A 56 -13.03 21.98 -5.51
CA ARG A 56 -13.07 23.42 -5.76
C ARG A 56 -12.98 23.69 -7.26
N TYR A 57 -13.98 24.37 -7.81
CA TYR A 57 -14.04 24.84 -9.18
C TYR A 57 -14.35 26.34 -9.16
N GLU A 58 -13.63 27.16 -9.93
CA GLU A 58 -13.82 28.63 -9.99
C GLU A 58 -13.82 29.37 -8.62
N GLY A 59 -13.21 28.77 -7.59
CA GLY A 59 -13.14 29.30 -6.23
C GLY A 59 -14.27 28.86 -5.31
N GLN A 60 -15.31 28.18 -5.81
CA GLN A 60 -16.39 27.62 -5.02
C GLN A 60 -16.08 26.17 -4.63
N ALA A 61 -16.24 25.83 -3.34
CA ALA A 61 -16.09 24.46 -2.84
C ALA A 61 -17.45 23.76 -2.86
N PHE A 62 -17.51 22.55 -3.40
CA PHE A 62 -18.75 21.77 -3.52
C PHE A 62 -18.49 20.27 -3.37
N CYS A 63 -19.53 19.53 -2.98
CA CYS A 63 -19.52 18.08 -2.91
C CYS A 63 -20.26 17.50 -4.14
N PRO A 64 -19.62 16.66 -4.97
CA PRO A 64 -20.19 16.20 -6.23
C PRO A 64 -21.42 15.31 -6.04
N SER A 65 -21.42 14.45 -5.03
CA SER A 65 -22.55 13.54 -4.77
C SER A 65 -23.76 14.26 -4.19
N CYS A 66 -23.54 15.21 -3.28
CA CYS A 66 -24.63 16.02 -2.72
C CYS A 66 -25.25 16.93 -3.79
N GLN A 67 -24.43 17.56 -4.64
CA GLN A 67 -24.93 18.42 -5.70
C GLN A 67 -25.71 17.62 -6.76
N ALA A 68 -25.21 16.46 -7.18
CA ALA A 68 -25.92 15.60 -8.13
C ALA A 68 -27.30 15.16 -7.60
N ALA A 69 -27.40 14.78 -6.32
CA ALA A 69 -28.66 14.40 -5.70
C ALA A 69 -29.67 15.58 -5.60
N GLU A 70 -29.17 16.80 -5.39
CA GLU A 70 -29.97 18.02 -5.39
C GLU A 70 -30.44 18.40 -6.81
N GLU A 71 -29.60 18.25 -7.83
CA GLU A 71 -29.94 18.50 -9.24
C GLU A 71 -30.91 17.46 -9.80
N GLU A 72 -30.81 16.18 -9.40
CA GLU A 72 -31.76 15.13 -9.78
C GLU A 72 -33.14 15.32 -9.13
N SER A 73 -33.18 15.94 -7.95
CA SER A 73 -34.43 16.26 -7.24
C SER A 73 -35.05 17.60 -7.67
N ALA A 74 -34.25 18.50 -8.24
CA ALA A 74 -34.65 19.82 -8.70
C ALA A 74 -34.44 19.96 -10.21
N GLY A 75 -35.37 19.43 -11.01
CA GLY A 75 -35.38 19.68 -12.45
C GLY A 75 -35.50 21.18 -12.77
N GLY A 76 -34.36 21.83 -13.04
CA GLY A 76 -34.27 23.15 -13.67
C GLY A 76 -33.51 24.23 -12.88
N ASN A 77 -32.38 24.68 -13.43
CA ASN A 77 -31.67 25.96 -13.19
C ASN A 77 -31.82 26.59 -11.79
N GLY A 78 -30.85 26.33 -10.91
CA GLY A 78 -30.68 27.05 -9.64
C GLY A 78 -29.20 27.38 -9.41
N GLN A 79 -28.87 28.67 -9.52
CA GLN A 79 -27.58 29.28 -9.19
C GLN A 79 -27.15 28.97 -7.73
N PRO A 80 -25.86 28.81 -7.40
CA PRO A 80 -25.45 28.45 -6.04
C PRO A 80 -25.79 29.56 -5.04
N ASP A 81 -26.60 29.18 -4.04
CA ASP A 81 -27.02 30.01 -2.91
C ASP A 81 -25.78 30.37 -2.07
N ARG A 82 -25.46 31.65 -2.07
CA ARG A 82 -24.36 32.28 -1.36
C ARG A 82 -24.66 32.29 0.14
N ARG A 83 -24.39 31.19 0.84
CA ARG A 83 -24.51 31.13 2.31
C ARG A 83 -23.21 31.55 3.00
N GLU A 84 -23.16 32.86 3.24
CA GLU A 84 -22.79 33.53 4.48
C GLU A 84 -21.88 32.77 5.46
N SER A 85 -20.61 33.19 5.51
CA SER A 85 -19.73 32.98 6.65
C SER A 85 -20.22 33.80 7.85
N PRO A 86 -20.30 33.24 9.07
CA PRO A 86 -20.27 34.05 10.27
C PRO A 86 -18.82 34.26 10.71
N ASP A 87 -18.41 35.51 10.66
CA ASP A 87 -17.32 36.09 11.43
C ASP A 87 -17.68 36.06 12.93
N PRO A 88 -16.72 35.81 13.84
CA PRO A 88 -16.82 36.40 15.16
C PRO A 88 -15.51 37.11 15.54
N ALA A 89 -15.55 38.44 15.44
CA ALA A 89 -14.66 39.34 16.17
C ALA A 89 -14.99 39.38 17.67
N GLU A 90 -13.91 39.31 18.46
CA GLU A 90 -13.68 39.82 19.81
C GLU A 90 -14.71 39.56 20.94
N THR A 91 -14.26 38.78 21.93
CA THR A 91 -14.40 39.16 23.34
C THR A 91 -13.28 38.50 24.16
N ALA A 92 -12.32 39.31 24.61
CA ALA A 92 -11.49 38.99 25.78
C ALA A 92 -12.33 39.19 27.05
N PRO A 93 -12.00 38.48 28.14
CA PRO A 93 -11.23 39.16 29.17
C PRO A 93 -10.09 38.31 29.77
N GLU A 94 -9.09 39.04 30.26
CA GLU A 94 -7.91 38.60 31.01
C GLU A 94 -8.27 38.01 32.39
N SER A 95 -7.51 37.02 32.88
CA SER A 95 -6.74 37.10 34.14
C SER A 95 -6.04 35.76 34.47
N GLU A 96 -4.71 35.80 34.34
CA GLU A 96 -3.66 35.32 35.27
C GLU A 96 -3.84 33.99 36.05
N ALA A 97 -2.97 33.00 35.78
CA ALA A 97 -1.81 32.68 36.62
C ALA A 97 -1.20 31.28 36.35
N ALA A 98 0.13 31.23 36.54
CA ALA A 98 0.99 30.07 36.79
C ALA A 98 1.60 29.33 35.58
N ALA A 99 2.69 29.92 35.10
CA ALA A 99 3.80 29.23 34.46
C ALA A 99 4.47 28.21 35.40
N GLN A 100 4.96 27.12 34.81
CA GLN A 100 6.24 26.51 35.18
C GLN A 100 6.77 25.65 34.02
N ALA A 101 7.89 26.10 33.48
CA ALA A 101 8.79 25.41 32.57
C ALA A 101 10.07 25.06 33.35
N VAL A 102 10.71 23.93 33.00
CA VAL A 102 12.16 23.57 32.98
C VAL A 102 12.23 22.05 32.77
N ALA A 103 13.14 21.40 32.05
CA ALA A 103 14.42 21.69 31.36
C ALA A 103 14.54 20.63 30.22
N ASP A 104 15.07 20.91 29.03
CA ASP A 104 16.46 21.24 28.64
C ASP A 104 17.48 20.13 28.99
N GLU A 105 17.89 19.37 27.96
CA GLU A 105 19.26 18.87 27.82
C GLU A 105 19.68 18.95 26.35
N ASP A 106 20.33 20.07 26.04
CA ASP A 106 21.62 20.18 25.35
C ASP A 106 22.16 18.94 24.59
N ARG A 107 22.34 19.09 23.28
CA ARG A 107 23.61 18.68 22.67
C ARG A 107 23.94 19.47 21.41
N THR A 108 24.97 20.28 21.57
CA THR A 108 25.67 21.08 20.58
C THR A 108 26.28 20.26 19.44
N ASP A 109 26.14 20.78 18.22
CA ASP A 109 26.94 20.50 17.03
C ASP A 109 28.43 20.78 17.25
N PRO A 110 29.32 20.10 16.50
CA PRO A 110 30.21 20.90 15.68
C PRO A 110 30.27 20.44 14.22
N VAL A 111 30.12 21.44 13.35
CA VAL A 111 30.60 21.50 11.98
C VAL A 111 32.08 21.14 11.87
N ASP A 112 32.42 20.16 11.03
CA ASP A 112 33.79 19.96 10.54
C ASP A 112 33.87 20.30 9.05
N THR A 113 34.52 21.43 8.77
CA THR A 113 34.92 21.85 7.43
C THR A 113 36.39 21.47 7.25
N GLY A 114 36.64 20.45 6.44
CA GLY A 114 37.98 20.03 6.01
C GLY A 114 38.02 19.74 4.52
N SER A 115 38.20 20.78 3.69
CA SER A 115 38.71 20.66 2.31
C SER A 115 40.25 20.52 2.36
N GLN A 116 40.90 19.52 1.76
CA GLN A 116 41.45 19.44 0.39
C GLN A 116 42.56 18.35 0.37
N PRO A 117 43.20 17.92 -0.76
CA PRO A 117 42.90 18.08 -2.20
C PRO A 117 42.92 16.76 -3.00
N SER A 118 42.64 16.90 -4.30
CA SER A 118 42.72 15.94 -5.41
C SER A 118 44.04 15.15 -5.52
N GLU A 119 43.93 13.87 -5.89
CA GLU A 119 44.81 13.29 -6.90
C GLU A 119 43.95 12.67 -8.01
N VAL A 120 44.20 13.19 -9.22
CA VAL A 120 43.66 12.76 -10.50
C VAL A 120 44.44 11.52 -10.94
N ARG A 121 43.76 10.42 -11.26
CA ARG A 121 44.32 9.44 -12.19
C ARG A 121 43.26 8.68 -12.98
N GLU A 122 43.23 8.95 -14.27
CA GLU A 122 42.61 8.21 -15.37
C GLU A 122 43.72 8.01 -16.44
N PRO A 123 43.60 7.19 -17.50
CA PRO A 123 43.16 5.79 -17.67
C PRO A 123 44.22 4.87 -18.37
N GLU A 124 43.96 3.54 -18.41
CA GLU A 124 44.41 2.45 -19.36
C GLU A 124 45.92 2.18 -19.65
N PRO A 125 46.36 1.04 -20.27
CA PRO A 125 45.65 0.01 -21.07
C PRO A 125 45.93 -1.48 -20.74
N GLU A 126 45.09 -2.37 -21.28
CA GLU A 126 45.36 -3.82 -21.48
C GLU A 126 46.58 -4.08 -22.37
N PRO A 127 47.27 -5.23 -22.20
CA PRO A 127 47.19 -6.25 -23.26
C PRO A 127 47.18 -7.72 -22.77
N GLU A 128 46.27 -8.53 -23.31
CA GLU A 128 46.47 -9.96 -23.62
C GLU A 128 47.40 -10.09 -24.88
N PRO A 129 47.93 -11.26 -25.34
CA PRO A 129 47.54 -12.65 -25.05
C PRO A 129 48.70 -13.71 -24.99
N GLU A 130 48.28 -14.98 -24.90
CA GLU A 130 48.92 -16.23 -25.39
C GLU A 130 49.67 -17.16 -24.42
N GLY A 131 49.18 -18.42 -24.36
CA GLY A 131 50.02 -19.57 -24.03
C GLY A 131 49.33 -20.78 -23.39
N GLN A 132 48.34 -21.41 -24.05
CA GLN A 132 47.92 -22.79 -23.72
C GLN A 132 49.03 -23.79 -24.16
N PRO A 133 49.12 -25.03 -23.59
CA PRO A 133 48.20 -26.10 -24.01
C PRO A 133 47.71 -27.06 -22.90
N GLU A 134 46.46 -27.48 -23.08
CA GLU A 134 45.77 -28.71 -22.66
C GLU A 134 46.62 -30.01 -22.81
N PRO A 135 46.33 -31.13 -22.09
CA PRO A 135 45.06 -31.85 -22.28
C PRO A 135 44.40 -32.61 -21.11
N ALA A 136 43.06 -32.64 -21.20
CA ALA A 136 42.15 -33.77 -20.97
C ALA A 136 41.96 -34.34 -19.55
N ARG A 137 40.75 -34.20 -19.01
CA ARG A 137 39.69 -35.24 -19.04
C ARG A 137 38.45 -34.87 -18.20
N ALA A 138 37.33 -35.42 -18.65
CA ALA A 138 36.02 -35.57 -17.99
C ALA A 138 35.09 -34.35 -17.99
N VAL A 139 34.26 -34.32 -19.03
CA VAL A 139 32.90 -33.78 -18.98
C VAL A 139 32.11 -34.58 -17.91
N GLU A 140 31.83 -33.95 -16.78
CA GLU A 140 30.74 -34.39 -15.91
C GLU A 140 29.60 -33.38 -16.08
N SER A 141 28.69 -33.74 -16.98
CA SER A 141 27.34 -33.22 -16.98
C SER A 141 26.77 -33.42 -15.57
N HIS A 142 26.64 -32.34 -14.79
CA HIS A 142 25.78 -32.36 -13.62
C HIS A 142 24.34 -32.40 -14.13
N GLU A 143 23.86 -33.62 -14.36
CA GLU A 143 22.45 -33.94 -14.36
C GLU A 143 21.81 -33.32 -13.11
N PRO A 144 20.67 -32.63 -13.21
CA PRO A 144 19.85 -32.37 -12.05
C PRO A 144 19.46 -33.73 -11.48
N ALA A 145 19.91 -34.03 -10.27
CA ALA A 145 19.39 -35.14 -9.50
C ALA A 145 17.85 -35.06 -9.51
N PRO A 146 17.13 -36.17 -9.69
CA PRO A 146 15.69 -36.18 -9.46
C PRO A 146 15.52 -35.91 -7.97
N GLY A 147 15.21 -34.65 -7.65
CA GLY A 147 14.68 -34.29 -6.35
C GLY A 147 13.44 -35.15 -6.18
N THR A 148 13.55 -36.09 -5.25
CA THR A 148 12.49 -37.02 -4.88
C THR A 148 11.18 -36.26 -4.72
N ASP A 149 10.27 -36.40 -5.69
CA ASP A 149 8.84 -36.26 -5.47
C ASP A 149 8.47 -37.30 -4.41
N SER A 150 8.64 -36.91 -3.14
CA SER A 150 8.11 -37.65 -2.02
C SER A 150 6.63 -37.34 -1.98
N GLU A 151 5.84 -38.20 -2.62
CA GLU A 151 4.39 -38.21 -2.43
C GLU A 151 4.07 -38.27 -0.92
N PRO A 152 3.10 -37.49 -0.44
CA PRO A 152 2.87 -37.32 0.98
C PRO A 152 2.25 -38.59 1.57
N SER A 153 2.90 -39.13 2.60
CA SER A 153 2.31 -40.15 3.47
C SER A 153 1.16 -39.53 4.27
N ALA A 154 -0.03 -39.54 3.69
CA ALA A 154 -1.30 -39.33 4.39
C ALA A 154 -1.47 -40.47 5.41
N ALA A 155 -1.43 -40.25 6.72
CA ALA A 155 -2.55 -39.68 7.44
C ALA A 155 -2.14 -39.03 8.79
N THR A 156 -0.86 -38.72 8.98
CA THR A 156 -0.32 -37.86 10.07
C THR A 156 0.67 -36.82 9.55
N GLY A 157 1.01 -36.88 8.26
CA GLY A 157 1.94 -35.99 7.58
C GLY A 157 1.33 -34.70 7.04
N ASP A 158 0.00 -34.54 7.05
CA ASP A 158 -0.66 -33.38 6.46
C ASP A 158 -0.40 -32.10 7.28
N LEU A 159 -0.62 -32.15 8.60
CA LEU A 159 -0.30 -31.03 9.48
C LEU A 159 1.21 -30.82 9.67
N SER A 160 2.03 -31.88 9.65
CA SER A 160 3.49 -31.73 9.72
C SER A 160 4.04 -31.10 8.45
N GLY A 161 3.58 -31.56 7.28
CA GLY A 161 3.95 -30.99 5.98
C GLY A 161 3.50 -29.54 5.84
N ALA A 162 2.29 -29.20 6.31
CA ALA A 162 1.84 -27.82 6.34
C ALA A 162 2.72 -26.92 7.21
N ARG A 163 3.18 -27.39 8.37
CA ARG A 163 4.12 -26.65 9.23
C ARG A 163 5.47 -26.43 8.55
N ASP A 164 6.01 -27.47 7.92
CA ASP A 164 7.28 -27.38 7.19
C ASP A 164 7.18 -26.38 6.03
N GLU A 165 6.08 -26.40 5.29
CA GLU A 165 5.84 -25.51 4.16
C GLU A 165 5.65 -24.04 4.59
N LEU A 166 4.93 -23.80 5.69
CA LEU A 166 4.84 -22.47 6.30
C LEU A 166 6.21 -21.98 6.76
N GLY A 167 7.04 -22.84 7.38
CA GLY A 167 8.41 -22.51 7.75
C GLY A 167 9.27 -22.08 6.56
N ARG A 168 9.18 -22.79 5.43
CA ARG A 168 9.87 -22.42 4.18
C ARG A 168 9.38 -21.10 3.61
N THR A 169 8.08 -20.84 3.69
CA THR A 169 7.46 -19.61 3.20
C THR A 169 7.92 -18.40 4.02
N ILE A 170 7.89 -18.49 5.36
CA ILE A 170 8.40 -17.45 6.26
C ILE A 170 9.87 -17.15 5.92
N ALA A 171 10.72 -18.17 5.83
CA ALA A 171 12.14 -17.97 5.50
C ALA A 171 12.35 -17.32 4.12
N THR A 172 11.48 -17.62 3.15
CA THR A 172 11.53 -17.02 1.81
C THR A 172 11.09 -15.56 1.83
N LEU A 173 10.02 -15.23 2.56
CA LEU A 173 9.55 -13.85 2.71
C LEU A 173 10.56 -12.99 3.47
N SER A 174 11.17 -13.50 4.53
CA SER A 174 12.22 -12.78 5.27
C SER A 174 13.45 -12.48 4.41
N ARG A 175 13.87 -13.43 3.55
CA ARG A 175 14.96 -13.16 2.59
C ARG A 175 14.59 -12.08 1.59
N ARG A 176 13.40 -12.17 0.99
CA ARG A 176 12.90 -11.15 0.04
C ARG A 176 12.79 -9.76 0.66
N ALA A 177 12.42 -9.68 1.95
CA ALA A 177 12.39 -8.43 2.68
C ALA A 177 13.80 -7.82 2.84
N ALA A 178 14.81 -8.64 3.18
CA ALA A 178 16.19 -8.20 3.35
C ALA A 178 16.84 -7.75 2.03
N ASP A 179 16.49 -8.41 0.93
CA ASP A 179 16.99 -8.10 -0.41
C ASP A 179 16.26 -6.90 -1.06
N SER A 180 15.19 -6.38 -0.44
CA SER A 180 14.38 -5.31 -1.04
C SER A 180 14.95 -3.93 -0.75
N GLU A 181 15.15 -3.16 -1.81
CA GLU A 181 15.65 -1.77 -1.76
C GLU A 181 14.54 -0.75 -1.42
N ASP A 182 13.27 -1.13 -1.55
CA ASP A 182 12.11 -0.28 -1.24
C ASP A 182 11.57 -0.59 0.18
N PRO A 183 11.55 0.40 1.10
CA PRO A 183 11.09 0.18 2.46
C PRO A 183 9.61 -0.20 2.58
N ARG A 184 8.75 0.22 1.64
CA ARG A 184 7.33 -0.18 1.65
C ARG A 184 7.19 -1.65 1.29
N ARG A 185 7.91 -2.08 0.25
CA ARG A 185 7.91 -3.46 -0.22
C ARG A 185 8.52 -4.42 0.78
N ALA A 186 9.58 -4.01 1.47
CA ALA A 186 10.16 -4.77 2.58
C ALA A 186 9.13 -4.99 3.70
N ARG A 187 8.31 -3.98 4.04
CA ARG A 187 7.25 -4.10 5.05
C ARG A 187 6.17 -5.08 4.63
N GLU A 188 5.71 -5.03 3.37
CA GLU A 188 4.71 -5.98 2.85
C GLU A 188 5.16 -7.44 3.00
N PHE A 189 6.44 -7.74 2.70
CA PHE A 189 6.98 -9.09 2.89
C PHE A 189 7.05 -9.51 4.37
N LEU A 190 7.37 -8.57 5.27
CA LEU A 190 7.42 -8.84 6.71
C LEU A 190 6.03 -9.03 7.32
N GLU A 191 5.03 -8.26 6.86
CA GLU A 191 3.63 -8.43 7.24
C GLU A 191 3.14 -9.83 6.84
N ALA A 192 3.35 -10.22 5.58
CA ALA A 192 3.00 -11.56 5.10
C ALA A 192 3.75 -12.68 5.86
N ALA A 193 5.02 -12.47 6.23
CA ALA A 193 5.78 -13.42 7.04
C ALA A 193 5.22 -13.54 8.47
N THR A 194 4.73 -12.44 9.03
CA THR A 194 4.13 -12.42 10.37
C THR A 194 2.80 -13.17 10.37
N GLU A 195 1.93 -12.94 9.38
CA GLU A 195 0.69 -13.70 9.23
C GLU A 195 0.96 -15.21 9.08
N ALA A 196 1.96 -15.59 8.27
CA ALA A 196 2.36 -16.99 8.15
C ALA A 196 2.92 -17.56 9.48
N ALA A 197 3.66 -16.76 10.26
CA ALA A 197 4.17 -17.18 11.57
C ALA A 197 3.05 -17.34 12.60
N GLU A 198 2.03 -16.48 12.57
CA GLU A 198 0.84 -16.61 13.41
C GLU A 198 0.10 -17.91 13.10
N THR A 199 -0.14 -18.22 11.82
CA THR A 199 -0.76 -19.50 11.45
C THR A 199 0.09 -20.69 11.91
N LEU A 200 1.41 -20.64 11.75
CA LEU A 200 2.31 -21.69 12.25
C LEU A 200 2.23 -21.85 13.78
N SER A 201 2.13 -20.75 14.52
CA SER A 201 1.94 -20.76 15.98
C SER A 201 0.63 -21.46 16.37
N THR A 202 -0.47 -21.16 15.68
CA THR A 202 -1.77 -21.83 15.92
C THR A 202 -1.71 -23.34 15.66
N LEU A 203 -0.92 -23.78 14.67
CA LEU A 203 -0.72 -25.20 14.38
C LEU A 203 0.19 -25.91 15.39
N ASN A 204 1.05 -25.19 16.10
CA ASN A 204 1.97 -25.74 17.10
C ASN A 204 1.36 -25.76 18.51
N GLY A 205 0.42 -24.86 18.81
CA GLY A 205 -0.26 -24.77 20.10
C GLY A 205 -1.47 -25.70 20.27
N ARG A 206 -1.74 -26.58 19.30
CA ARG A 206 -2.85 -27.55 19.29
C ARG A 206 -2.32 -28.97 19.44
#